data_AF-A0A8X7T488-F1
#
_entry.id   AF-A0A8X7T488-F1
#
_cell.length_a   1.000
_cell.length_b   1.000
_cell.length_c   1.000
_cell.angle_alpha   90.00
_cell.angle_beta   90.00
_cell.angle_gamma   90.00
#
_symmetry.space_group_name_H-M   'P 1'
#
loop_
_entity.id
_entity.type
_entity.pdbx_description
1 polymer ?
#
loop_
_entity_poly.entity_id
_entity_poly.type
_entity_poly.pdbx_seq_one_letter_code
_entity_poly.pdbx_strand_id
1 'polypeptide(L)'
;MASAKLAKIDAEYADRLASLNETQKSLAGLPYHPMDPVLVRGRLKARRIVNKFNTSPANPDDPPEDATLEDLLKFDFPGKERTGYLRELFGIKDKDWTMPTVEPPLQVDYGVNVKWDKGSWWYANFGLVLLDCAEIKIGNAVLFGPNVQLYSATHSVSLAERDTLLERALPISIEDDCWLGGGVLVMAGVTIGEGCTIGAGSVVTRDVPAFSIAVGNPARVVRSLTEAEIGAKRKASQNTARFEDVASTLHTQTKA
;
A
#
# COMPACT_ATOMS: atom_id res chain seq x y z
N MET A 1 14.57 10.97 -10.41
CA MET A 1 15.08 9.68 -9.92
C MET A 1 15.40 9.84 -8.44
N ALA A 2 15.26 8.79 -7.62
CA ALA A 2 15.39 8.84 -6.15
C ALA A 2 16.61 9.63 -5.65
N SER A 3 17.78 9.48 -6.30
CA SER A 3 19.00 10.22 -5.95
C SER A 3 18.84 11.75 -5.90
N ALA A 4 18.07 12.35 -6.83
CA ALA A 4 17.84 13.80 -6.81
C ALA A 4 16.89 14.23 -5.66
N LYS A 5 15.90 13.40 -5.32
CA LYS A 5 15.01 13.63 -4.17
C LYS A 5 15.82 13.57 -2.86
N LEU A 6 16.70 12.58 -2.74
CA LEU A 6 17.59 12.39 -1.59
C LEU A 6 18.60 13.53 -1.43
N ALA A 7 19.24 13.99 -2.50
CA ALA A 7 20.17 15.12 -2.43
C ALA A 7 19.48 16.42 -1.96
N LYS A 8 18.22 16.64 -2.37
CA LYS A 8 17.41 17.77 -1.88
C LYS A 8 17.14 17.66 -0.37
N ILE A 9 16.78 16.47 0.10
CA ILE A 9 16.56 16.19 1.53
C ILE A 9 17.86 16.43 2.32
N ASP A 10 19.00 15.96 1.82
CA ASP A 10 20.29 16.16 2.49
C ASP A 10 20.61 17.65 2.65
N ALA A 11 20.34 18.46 1.63
CA ALA A 11 20.52 19.91 1.68
C ALA A 11 19.54 20.59 2.65
N GLU A 12 18.28 20.16 2.69
CA GLU A 12 17.23 20.74 3.55
C GLU A 12 17.48 20.47 5.05
N TYR A 13 18.06 19.31 5.38
CA TYR A 13 18.23 18.85 6.76
C TYR A 13 19.68 18.85 7.24
N ALA A 14 20.62 19.39 6.47
CA ALA A 14 22.05 19.41 6.77
C ALA A 14 22.33 19.86 8.22
N ASP A 15 21.70 20.95 8.65
CA ASP A 15 21.92 21.55 9.98
C ASP A 15 21.18 20.83 11.13
N ARG A 16 20.29 19.88 10.80
CA ARG A 16 19.39 19.22 11.77
C ARG A 16 19.73 17.76 11.99
N LEU A 17 20.56 17.14 11.14
CA LEU A 17 20.85 15.71 11.16
C LEU A 17 21.27 15.18 12.54
N ALA A 18 22.11 15.93 13.27
CA ALA A 18 22.60 15.53 14.59
C ALA A 18 21.54 15.59 15.71
N SER A 19 20.45 16.34 15.50
CA SER A 19 19.37 16.51 16.49
C SER A 19 18.22 15.49 16.33
N LEU A 20 18.20 14.75 15.23
CA LEU A 20 17.15 13.78 14.93
C LEU A 20 17.56 12.39 15.43
N ASN A 21 16.59 11.63 15.96
CA ASN A 21 16.77 10.21 16.21
C ASN A 21 16.63 9.38 14.91
N GLU A 22 16.99 8.10 14.95
CA GLU A 22 17.00 7.23 13.77
C GLU A 22 15.62 7.03 13.14
N THR A 23 14.54 7.00 13.94
CA THR A 23 13.16 6.98 13.43
C THR A 23 12.82 8.23 12.63
N GLN A 24 13.17 9.41 13.17
CA GLN A 24 12.94 10.69 12.48
C GLN A 24 13.76 10.79 11.20
N LYS A 25 15.02 10.31 11.22
CA LYS A 25 15.87 10.25 10.03
C LYS A 25 15.26 9.36 8.94
N SER A 26 14.83 8.14 9.29
CA SER A 26 14.19 7.20 8.37
C SER A 26 12.97 7.82 7.69
N LEU A 27 12.06 8.39 8.47
CA LEU A 27 10.83 9.00 7.95
C LEU A 27 11.08 10.24 7.08
N ALA A 28 12.16 10.98 7.35
CA ALA A 28 12.56 12.13 6.55
C ALA A 28 13.35 11.77 5.28
N GLY A 29 13.76 10.50 5.12
CA GLY A 29 14.63 10.04 4.03
C GLY A 29 16.11 10.40 4.18
N LEU A 30 16.52 10.74 5.40
CA LEU A 30 17.92 10.93 5.78
C LEU A 30 18.59 9.57 6.01
N PRO A 31 19.92 9.48 5.89
CA PRO A 31 20.67 8.29 6.30
C PRO A 31 20.35 7.94 7.76
N TYR A 32 19.94 6.69 8.01
CA TYR A 32 19.65 6.18 9.35
C TYR A 32 20.27 4.81 9.57
N HIS A 33 20.54 4.46 10.83
CA HIS A 33 21.08 3.18 11.22
C HIS A 33 19.95 2.17 11.50
N PRO A 34 19.73 1.16 10.66
CA PRO A 34 18.58 0.26 10.78
C PRO A 34 18.62 -0.62 12.03
N MET A 35 19.80 -0.80 12.63
CA MET A 35 19.96 -1.56 13.90
C MET A 35 19.66 -0.74 15.16
N ASP A 36 19.20 0.51 15.04
CA ASP A 36 18.73 1.27 16.19
C ASP A 36 17.72 0.43 17.02
N PRO A 37 17.86 0.35 18.36
CA PRO A 37 17.00 -0.50 19.17
C PRO A 37 15.50 -0.19 19.07
N VAL A 38 15.11 1.06 18.83
CA VAL A 38 13.70 1.44 18.64
C VAL A 38 13.20 0.88 17.31
N LEU A 39 13.96 1.07 16.23
CA LEU A 39 13.63 0.55 14.90
C LEU A 39 13.56 -0.98 14.90
N VAL A 40 14.55 -1.66 15.48
CA VAL A 40 14.57 -3.13 15.57
C VAL A 40 13.36 -3.65 16.35
N ARG A 41 13.02 -3.05 17.49
CA ARG A 41 11.82 -3.44 18.26
C ARG A 41 10.54 -3.20 17.46
N GLY A 42 10.46 -2.12 16.71
CA GLY A 42 9.35 -1.83 15.79
C GLY A 42 9.15 -2.96 14.78
N ARG A 43 10.21 -3.35 14.06
CA ARG A 43 10.14 -4.43 13.06
C ARG A 43 9.78 -5.78 13.68
N LEU A 44 10.36 -6.11 14.83
CA LEU A 44 10.03 -7.35 15.53
C LEU A 44 8.58 -7.38 16.02
N LYS A 45 8.02 -6.24 16.45
CA LYS A 45 6.60 -6.15 16.80
C LYS A 45 5.72 -6.43 15.58
N ALA A 46 5.97 -5.75 14.46
CA ALA A 46 5.21 -5.93 13.22
C ALA A 46 5.25 -7.38 12.73
N ARG A 47 6.44 -8.00 12.70
CA ARG A 47 6.62 -9.42 12.30
C ARG A 47 5.81 -10.39 13.15
N ARG A 48 5.69 -10.17 14.46
CA ARG A 48 4.86 -11.02 15.34
C ARG A 48 3.38 -10.90 15.01
N ILE A 49 2.89 -9.68 14.74
CA ILE A 49 1.48 -9.45 14.37
C ILE A 49 1.20 -10.06 13.00
N VAL A 50 2.07 -9.81 12.02
CA VAL A 50 1.98 -10.39 10.68
C VAL A 50 1.97 -11.92 10.70
N ASN A 51 2.81 -12.54 11.54
CA ASN A 51 2.81 -13.99 11.68
C ASN A 51 1.44 -14.50 12.13
N LYS A 52 0.85 -13.90 13.18
CA LYS A 52 -0.50 -14.25 13.63
C LYS A 52 -1.56 -14.05 12.55
N PHE A 53 -1.50 -12.92 11.83
CA PHE A 53 -2.42 -12.66 10.72
C PHE A 53 -2.30 -13.75 9.64
N ASN A 54 -1.08 -14.06 9.18
CA ASN A 54 -0.84 -15.02 8.11
C ASN A 54 -1.17 -16.48 8.49
N THR A 55 -1.07 -16.84 9.76
CA THR A 55 -1.33 -18.22 10.24
C THR A 55 -2.67 -18.36 10.95
N SER A 56 -3.47 -17.29 11.02
CA SER A 56 -4.83 -17.37 11.57
C SER A 56 -5.66 -18.36 10.74
N PRO A 57 -6.49 -19.19 11.40
CA PRO A 57 -7.31 -20.18 10.71
C PRO A 57 -8.26 -19.53 9.70
N ALA A 58 -8.90 -20.36 8.88
CA ALA A 58 -10.03 -19.90 8.05
C ALA A 58 -11.04 -19.14 8.91
N ASN A 59 -11.69 -18.13 8.33
CA ASN A 59 -12.57 -17.27 9.08
C ASN A 59 -13.72 -18.14 9.62
N PRO A 60 -13.92 -18.24 10.95
CA PRO A 60 -14.98 -19.07 11.50
C PRO A 60 -16.38 -18.59 11.08
N ASP A 61 -16.48 -17.33 10.62
CA ASP A 61 -17.69 -16.72 10.08
C ASP A 61 -17.79 -16.90 8.54
N ASP A 62 -16.95 -17.73 7.90
CA ASP A 62 -16.99 -18.01 6.46
C ASP A 62 -18.43 -18.41 6.04
N PRO A 63 -18.96 -17.87 4.93
CA PRO A 63 -20.29 -18.20 4.49
C PRO A 63 -20.39 -19.70 4.20
N PRO A 64 -21.51 -20.36 4.54
CA PRO A 64 -21.68 -21.77 4.22
C PRO A 64 -21.66 -21.98 2.70
N GLU A 65 -21.44 -23.22 2.25
CA GLU A 65 -21.36 -23.54 0.80
C GLU A 65 -22.64 -23.16 0.03
N ASP A 66 -23.79 -23.11 0.72
CA ASP A 66 -25.09 -22.73 0.18
C ASP A 66 -25.46 -21.24 0.39
N ALA A 67 -24.49 -20.41 0.82
CA ALA A 67 -24.70 -18.98 1.05
C ALA A 67 -25.28 -18.28 -0.18
N THR A 68 -26.30 -17.44 0.05
CA THR A 68 -26.89 -16.64 -1.02
C THR A 68 -25.95 -15.47 -1.38
N LEU A 69 -26.19 -14.86 -2.55
CA LEU A 69 -25.47 -13.63 -2.92
C LEU A 69 -25.62 -12.52 -1.86
N GLU A 70 -26.77 -12.42 -1.20
CA GLU A 70 -26.99 -11.43 -0.13
C GLU A 70 -26.11 -11.71 1.09
N ASP A 71 -25.91 -12.98 1.44
CA ASP A 71 -25.02 -13.40 2.52
C ASP A 71 -23.56 -13.07 2.19
N LEU A 72 -23.13 -13.38 0.95
CA LEU A 72 -21.78 -13.07 0.47
C LEU A 72 -21.48 -11.57 0.46
N LEU A 73 -22.48 -10.73 0.17
CA LEU A 73 -22.32 -9.27 0.14
C LEU A 73 -22.21 -8.63 1.53
N LYS A 74 -22.68 -9.31 2.58
CA LYS A 74 -22.58 -8.86 3.98
C LYS A 74 -21.37 -9.44 4.70
N PHE A 75 -20.62 -10.32 4.04
CA PHE A 75 -19.54 -11.07 4.64
C PHE A 75 -18.30 -10.20 4.93
N ASP A 76 -17.82 -10.25 6.17
CA ASP A 76 -16.55 -9.64 6.57
C ASP A 76 -15.40 -10.53 6.09
N PHE A 77 -14.93 -10.26 4.88
CA PHE A 77 -13.98 -11.12 4.17
C PHE A 77 -12.71 -11.47 4.98
N PRO A 78 -12.05 -10.52 5.69
CA PRO A 78 -10.96 -10.86 6.61
C PRO A 78 -11.41 -11.63 7.87
N GLY A 79 -12.61 -11.35 8.37
CA GLY A 79 -13.09 -11.81 9.67
C GLY A 79 -12.54 -11.01 10.85
N LYS A 80 -13.26 -11.07 11.98
CA LYS A 80 -12.99 -10.23 13.17
C LYS A 80 -11.58 -10.38 13.72
N GLU A 81 -11.02 -11.59 13.70
CA GLU A 81 -9.68 -11.85 14.22
C GLU A 81 -8.60 -11.17 13.37
N ARG A 82 -8.62 -11.40 12.05
CA ARG A 82 -7.67 -10.78 11.11
C ARG A 82 -7.82 -9.27 11.08
N THR A 83 -9.06 -8.76 11.11
CA THR A 83 -9.34 -7.32 11.26
C THR A 83 -8.70 -6.75 12.52
N GLY A 84 -8.73 -7.49 13.64
CA GLY A 84 -8.03 -7.11 14.87
C GLY A 84 -6.51 -7.00 14.71
N TYR A 85 -5.89 -7.98 14.05
CA TYR A 85 -4.44 -7.95 13.79
C TYR A 85 -4.04 -6.82 12.83
N LEU A 86 -4.79 -6.59 11.76
CA LEU A 86 -4.53 -5.48 10.83
C LEU A 86 -4.67 -4.12 11.54
N ARG A 87 -5.69 -3.96 12.39
CA ARG A 87 -5.87 -2.75 13.21
C ARG A 87 -4.66 -2.49 14.11
N GLU A 88 -4.17 -3.52 14.81
CA GLU A 88 -2.97 -3.41 15.65
C GLU A 88 -1.72 -3.09 14.81
N LEU A 89 -1.55 -3.78 13.68
CA LEU A 89 -0.40 -3.65 12.79
C LEU A 89 -0.25 -2.22 12.25
N PHE A 90 -1.35 -1.64 11.77
CA PHE A 90 -1.38 -0.30 11.19
C PHE A 90 -1.56 0.81 12.24
N GLY A 91 -1.65 0.44 13.53
CA GLY A 91 -1.72 1.40 14.64
C GLY A 91 -3.05 2.16 14.73
N ILE A 92 -4.13 1.56 14.24
CA ILE A 92 -5.47 2.16 14.24
C ILE A 92 -6.11 1.95 15.63
N LYS A 93 -6.47 3.03 16.31
CA LYS A 93 -7.06 2.98 17.67
C LYS A 93 -8.59 2.98 17.67
N ASP A 94 -9.18 3.53 16.63
CA ASP A 94 -10.63 3.60 16.48
C ASP A 94 -11.17 2.22 16.08
N LYS A 95 -11.94 1.61 16.98
CA LYS A 95 -12.50 0.27 16.79
C LYS A 95 -13.54 0.21 15.67
N ASP A 96 -14.17 1.35 15.37
CA ASP A 96 -15.24 1.45 14.36
C ASP A 96 -14.67 1.82 12.99
N TRP A 97 -13.35 2.02 12.88
CA TRP A 97 -12.68 2.20 11.60
C TRP A 97 -12.60 0.86 10.85
N THR A 98 -13.37 0.76 9.77
CA THR A 98 -13.31 -0.36 8.83
C THR A 98 -11.93 -0.47 8.19
N MET A 99 -11.32 -1.64 8.30
CA MET A 99 -10.01 -1.90 7.73
C MET A 99 -10.12 -2.29 6.24
N PRO A 100 -9.13 -1.94 5.42
CA PRO A 100 -9.00 -2.47 4.06
C PRO A 100 -8.87 -3.99 4.05
N THR A 101 -9.32 -4.62 2.96
CA THR A 101 -9.28 -6.09 2.81
C THR A 101 -7.92 -6.52 2.28
N VAL A 102 -7.23 -7.39 3.02
CA VAL A 102 -5.92 -7.92 2.65
C VAL A 102 -5.96 -9.42 2.75
N GLU A 103 -5.56 -10.09 1.67
CA GLU A 103 -5.39 -11.52 1.66
C GLU A 103 -4.04 -11.94 2.28
N PRO A 104 -4.01 -12.92 3.19
CA PRO A 104 -2.75 -13.50 3.62
C PRO A 104 -2.09 -14.34 2.49
N PRO A 105 -0.76 -14.34 2.35
CA PRO A 105 0.18 -13.74 3.27
C PRO A 105 0.43 -12.26 2.99
N LEU A 106 0.61 -11.50 4.06
CA LEU A 106 1.09 -10.12 4.10
C LEU A 106 2.52 -10.08 4.67
N GLN A 107 3.36 -9.18 4.19
CA GLN A 107 4.63 -8.83 4.85
C GLN A 107 4.79 -7.32 4.94
N VAL A 108 5.21 -6.82 6.10
CA VAL A 108 5.52 -5.41 6.32
C VAL A 108 6.77 -5.24 7.19
N ASP A 109 7.42 -4.08 7.12
CA ASP A 109 8.53 -3.75 8.04
C ASP A 109 8.02 -3.27 9.39
N TYR A 110 7.20 -2.22 9.42
CA TYR A 110 6.68 -1.60 10.65
C TYR A 110 5.14 -1.65 10.72
N GLY A 111 4.46 -1.62 9.58
CA GLY A 111 3.00 -1.51 9.47
C GLY A 111 2.51 -0.08 9.75
N VAL A 112 2.91 0.51 10.87
CA VAL A 112 2.42 1.83 11.30
C VAL A 112 2.75 2.98 10.35
N ASN A 113 3.64 2.82 9.38
CA ASN A 113 3.95 3.86 8.38
C ASN A 113 3.12 3.72 7.10
N VAL A 114 2.27 2.69 7.00
CA VAL A 114 1.26 2.59 5.94
C VAL A 114 0.06 3.44 6.32
N LYS A 115 -0.35 4.36 5.44
CA LYS A 115 -1.37 5.39 5.70
C LYS A 115 -2.45 5.43 4.63
N TRP A 116 -3.67 5.71 5.05
CA TRP A 116 -4.80 6.03 4.21
C TRP A 116 -5.78 6.89 5.00
N ASP A 117 -6.68 7.60 4.29
CA ASP A 117 -7.66 8.48 4.92
C ASP A 117 -8.84 7.68 5.50
N LYS A 118 -9.46 8.16 6.58
CA LYS A 118 -10.61 7.49 7.19
C LYS A 118 -11.78 7.44 6.20
N GLY A 119 -12.35 6.26 6.00
CA GLY A 119 -13.42 6.03 5.01
C GLY A 119 -12.90 5.54 3.66
N SER A 120 -11.59 5.56 3.42
CA SER A 120 -11.00 4.91 2.23
C SER A 120 -11.07 3.39 2.35
N TRP A 121 -11.31 2.72 1.22
CA TRP A 121 -11.17 1.28 1.09
C TRP A 121 -10.11 0.94 0.05
N TRP A 122 -9.44 -0.20 0.21
CA TRP A 122 -8.59 -0.79 -0.83
C TRP A 122 -8.56 -2.30 -0.62
N TYR A 123 -8.21 -3.02 -1.67
CA TYR A 123 -8.11 -4.48 -1.66
C TYR A 123 -6.73 -4.91 -2.11
N ALA A 124 -6.13 -5.84 -1.39
CA ALA A 124 -4.90 -6.50 -1.80
C ALA A 124 -5.08 -8.02 -1.85
N ASN A 125 -4.77 -8.57 -3.02
CA ASN A 125 -4.71 -10.01 -3.22
C ASN A 125 -3.44 -10.61 -2.56
N PHE A 126 -3.28 -11.93 -2.64
CA PHE A 126 -2.25 -12.70 -1.93
C PHE A 126 -0.83 -12.17 -2.14
N GLY A 127 -0.01 -12.16 -1.09
CA GLY A 127 1.43 -11.90 -1.20
C GLY A 127 1.82 -10.42 -1.25
N LEU A 128 1.01 -9.53 -0.65
CA LEU A 128 1.35 -8.12 -0.55
C LEU A 128 2.60 -7.91 0.33
N VAL A 129 3.57 -7.14 -0.17
CA VAL A 129 4.76 -6.74 0.60
C VAL A 129 4.85 -5.22 0.69
N LEU A 130 4.94 -4.67 1.92
CA LEU A 130 5.04 -3.24 2.20
C LEU A 130 6.29 -2.96 3.04
N LEU A 131 7.41 -2.60 2.42
CA LEU A 131 8.61 -2.18 3.16
C LEU A 131 8.47 -0.71 3.54
N ASP A 132 7.77 -0.43 4.63
CA ASP A 132 7.35 0.91 5.08
C ASP A 132 8.38 1.60 6.00
N CYS A 133 9.67 1.57 5.64
CA CYS A 133 10.71 2.37 6.33
C CYS A 133 10.48 3.89 6.23
N ALA A 134 9.84 4.34 5.16
CA ALA A 134 9.18 5.64 5.03
C ALA A 134 7.68 5.43 4.80
N GLU A 135 6.92 6.54 4.80
CA GLU A 135 5.47 6.48 4.62
C GLU A 135 5.08 5.80 3.28
N ILE A 136 4.13 4.88 3.35
CA ILE A 136 3.43 4.35 2.17
C ILE A 136 1.99 4.83 2.26
N LYS A 137 1.63 5.83 1.45
CA LYS A 137 0.27 6.35 1.39
C LYS A 137 -0.53 5.63 0.30
N ILE A 138 -1.67 5.06 0.67
CA ILE A 138 -2.60 4.36 -0.23
C ILE A 138 -3.92 5.13 -0.25
N GLY A 139 -4.37 5.46 -1.45
CA GLY A 139 -5.63 6.16 -1.71
C GLY A 139 -6.86 5.28 -1.51
N ASN A 140 -8.01 5.85 -1.87
CA ASN A 140 -9.30 5.18 -1.87
C ASN A 140 -9.51 4.36 -3.16
N ALA A 141 -10.24 3.26 -3.05
CA ALA A 141 -10.57 2.34 -4.13
C ALA A 141 -9.36 1.79 -4.91
N VAL A 142 -8.23 1.61 -4.22
CA VAL A 142 -7.03 1.01 -4.81
C VAL A 142 -7.16 -0.51 -4.81
N LEU A 143 -6.77 -1.13 -5.93
CA LEU A 143 -6.76 -2.57 -6.11
C LEU A 143 -5.34 -3.06 -6.38
N PHE A 144 -4.86 -3.98 -5.57
CA PHE A 144 -3.59 -4.68 -5.77
C PHE A 144 -3.84 -6.13 -6.19
N GLY A 145 -3.28 -6.52 -7.33
CA GLY A 145 -3.17 -7.91 -7.74
C GLY A 145 -2.23 -8.71 -6.83
N PRO A 146 -2.07 -10.02 -7.09
CA PRO A 146 -1.23 -10.87 -6.24
C PRO A 146 0.24 -10.51 -6.37
N ASN A 147 1.00 -10.62 -5.28
CA ASN A 147 2.45 -10.39 -5.23
C ASN A 147 2.86 -8.96 -5.63
N VAL A 148 2.03 -7.96 -5.37
CA VAL A 148 2.44 -6.55 -5.48
C VAL A 148 3.33 -6.17 -4.31
N GLN A 149 4.39 -5.40 -4.58
CA GLN A 149 5.39 -5.06 -3.58
C GLN A 149 5.77 -3.58 -3.65
N LEU A 150 5.65 -2.88 -2.52
CA LEU A 150 5.95 -1.46 -2.38
C LEU A 150 7.21 -1.31 -1.51
N TYR A 151 8.30 -0.83 -2.11
CA TYR A 151 9.62 -0.77 -1.48
C TYR A 151 10.04 0.67 -1.19
N SER A 152 9.70 1.21 -0.01
CA SER A 152 10.12 2.56 0.37
C SER A 152 11.61 2.64 0.73
N ALA A 153 12.20 1.52 1.18
CA ALA A 153 13.61 1.43 1.55
C ALA A 153 14.55 1.34 0.33
N THR A 154 15.76 1.85 0.48
CA THR A 154 16.83 1.78 -0.51
C THR A 154 18.22 1.83 0.15
N HIS A 155 19.24 1.44 -0.59
CA HIS A 155 20.64 1.57 -0.19
C HIS A 155 21.41 2.39 -1.19
N SER A 156 22.51 2.99 -0.73
CA SER A 156 23.46 3.64 -1.62
C SER A 156 24.06 2.65 -2.61
N VAL A 157 24.30 3.12 -3.83
CA VAL A 157 25.09 2.38 -4.82
C VAL A 157 26.58 2.42 -4.49
N SER A 158 27.02 3.41 -3.69
CA SER A 158 28.40 3.53 -3.22
C SER A 158 28.71 2.42 -2.21
N LEU A 159 29.78 1.67 -2.45
CA LEU A 159 30.25 0.63 -1.52
C LEU A 159 30.69 1.24 -0.19
N ALA A 160 31.46 2.33 -0.22
CA ALA A 160 31.94 3.01 0.98
C ALA A 160 30.78 3.49 1.87
N GLU A 161 29.67 3.93 1.28
CA GLU A 161 28.47 4.28 2.06
C GLU A 161 27.77 3.03 2.58
N ARG A 162 27.68 1.94 1.81
CA ARG A 162 27.09 0.68 2.29
C ARG A 162 27.88 0.03 3.43
N ASP A 163 29.19 0.22 3.49
CA ASP A 163 30.03 -0.27 4.60
C ASP A 163 29.70 0.41 5.92
N THR A 164 29.04 1.58 5.90
CA THR A 164 28.51 2.24 7.11
C THR A 164 27.22 1.61 7.63
N LEU A 165 26.63 0.66 6.88
CA LEU A 165 25.35 0.01 7.15
C LEU A 165 24.13 0.96 7.22
N LEU A 166 24.29 2.21 6.77
CA LEU A 166 23.19 3.16 6.73
C LEU A 166 22.20 2.79 5.62
N GLU A 167 20.92 2.96 5.95
CA GLU A 167 19.79 2.84 5.02
C GLU A 167 19.22 4.21 4.69
N ARG A 168 18.46 4.28 3.61
CA ARG A 168 17.62 5.43 3.28
C ARG A 168 16.24 4.94 2.88
N ALA A 169 15.23 5.79 3.05
CA ALA A 169 13.89 5.49 2.59
C ALA A 169 13.27 6.72 1.93
N LEU A 170 12.33 6.53 1.01
CA LEU A 170 11.54 7.61 0.43
C LEU A 170 10.07 7.18 0.37
N PRO A 171 9.14 8.10 0.64
CA PRO A 171 7.73 7.76 0.67
C PRO A 171 7.23 7.26 -0.69
N ILE A 172 6.26 6.37 -0.66
CA ILE A 172 5.52 5.91 -1.85
C ILE A 172 4.09 6.39 -1.72
N SER A 173 3.53 6.93 -2.80
CA SER A 173 2.13 7.33 -2.86
C SER A 173 1.42 6.60 -3.99
N ILE A 174 0.37 5.86 -3.65
CA ILE A 174 -0.59 5.30 -4.60
C ILE A 174 -1.87 6.10 -4.43
N GLU A 175 -2.22 6.91 -5.41
CA GLU A 175 -3.41 7.75 -5.37
C GLU A 175 -4.69 6.93 -5.64
N ASP A 176 -5.83 7.61 -5.54
CA ASP A 176 -7.15 7.00 -5.61
C ASP A 176 -7.37 6.23 -6.92
N ASP A 177 -8.27 5.24 -6.87
CA ASP A 177 -8.80 4.55 -8.05
C ASP A 177 -7.75 3.81 -8.91
N CYS A 178 -6.55 3.59 -8.38
CA CYS A 178 -5.47 2.86 -9.06
C CYS A 178 -5.69 1.34 -9.05
N TRP A 179 -5.26 0.69 -10.13
CA TRP A 179 -5.13 -0.77 -10.19
C TRP A 179 -3.70 -1.18 -10.52
N LEU A 180 -3.08 -1.96 -9.65
CA LEU A 180 -1.76 -2.53 -9.84
C LEU A 180 -1.91 -4.03 -10.13
N GLY A 181 -1.52 -4.46 -11.32
CA GLY A 181 -1.54 -5.87 -11.71
C GLY A 181 -0.60 -6.74 -10.86
N GLY A 182 -0.75 -8.06 -10.97
CA GLY A 182 0.06 -8.99 -10.16
C GLY A 182 1.56 -8.87 -10.43
N GLY A 183 2.38 -9.03 -9.39
CA GLY A 183 3.85 -8.98 -9.49
C GLY A 183 4.43 -7.58 -9.75
N VAL A 184 3.65 -6.51 -9.60
CA VAL A 184 4.16 -5.13 -9.74
C VAL A 184 5.09 -4.78 -8.58
N LEU A 185 6.22 -4.16 -8.90
CA LEU A 185 7.16 -3.59 -7.95
C LEU A 185 7.13 -2.05 -8.04
N VAL A 186 6.97 -1.36 -6.92
CA VAL A 186 7.01 0.11 -6.85
C VAL A 186 8.20 0.55 -6.00
N MET A 187 9.05 1.38 -6.59
CA MET A 187 10.30 1.79 -5.95
C MET A 187 10.15 3.03 -5.07
N ALA A 188 11.09 3.18 -4.14
CA ALA A 188 11.19 4.28 -3.21
C ALA A 188 11.03 5.66 -3.87
N GLY A 189 10.16 6.50 -3.30
CA GLY A 189 9.96 7.86 -3.78
C GLY A 189 9.02 7.98 -4.98
N VAL A 190 8.30 6.92 -5.38
CA VAL A 190 7.38 6.96 -6.52
C VAL A 190 5.98 7.38 -6.11
N THR A 191 5.38 8.27 -6.90
CA THR A 191 3.95 8.55 -6.89
C THR A 191 3.28 7.93 -8.12
N ILE A 192 2.27 7.08 -7.90
CA ILE A 192 1.35 6.62 -8.96
C ILE A 192 0.07 7.46 -8.84
N GLY A 193 -0.18 8.28 -9.87
CA GLY A 193 -1.29 9.23 -9.88
C GLY A 193 -2.67 8.57 -10.00
N GLU A 194 -3.71 9.33 -9.64
CA GLU A 194 -5.10 8.87 -9.60
C GLU A 194 -5.52 8.08 -10.86
N GLY A 195 -6.28 7.01 -10.69
CA GLY A 195 -6.89 6.27 -11.80
C GLY A 195 -5.90 5.54 -12.70
N CYS A 196 -4.65 5.37 -12.29
CA CYS A 196 -3.65 4.66 -13.07
C CYS A 196 -3.91 3.15 -13.11
N THR A 197 -3.56 2.54 -14.24
CA THR A 197 -3.43 1.08 -14.37
C THR A 197 -1.96 0.73 -14.58
N ILE A 198 -1.41 -0.07 -13.68
CA ILE A 198 -0.05 -0.61 -13.80
C ILE A 198 -0.15 -2.07 -14.22
N GLY A 199 0.35 -2.42 -15.40
CA GLY A 199 0.30 -3.79 -15.91
C GLY A 199 1.10 -4.76 -15.06
N ALA A 200 0.69 -6.03 -15.04
CA ALA A 200 1.36 -7.09 -14.28
C ALA A 200 2.87 -7.18 -14.59
N GLY A 201 3.67 -7.53 -13.58
CA GLY A 201 5.13 -7.67 -13.68
C GLY A 201 5.92 -6.38 -13.91
N SER A 202 5.27 -5.21 -13.81
CA SER A 202 5.94 -3.93 -14.05
C SER A 202 6.84 -3.52 -12.89
N VAL A 203 7.96 -2.86 -13.21
CA VAL A 203 8.87 -2.26 -12.21
C VAL A 203 8.80 -0.74 -12.33
N VAL A 204 8.06 -0.11 -11.41
CA VAL A 204 7.77 1.32 -11.42
C VAL A 204 8.89 2.07 -10.71
N THR A 205 9.78 2.67 -11.51
CA THR A 205 10.98 3.38 -11.02
C THR A 205 10.85 4.90 -11.03
N ARG A 206 9.72 5.43 -11.52
CA ARG A 206 9.43 6.87 -11.66
C ARG A 206 7.94 7.11 -11.48
N ASP A 207 7.61 8.35 -11.13
CA ASP A 207 6.23 8.78 -10.96
C ASP A 207 5.42 8.52 -12.24
N VAL A 208 4.18 8.07 -12.08
CA VAL A 208 3.24 7.78 -13.18
C VAL A 208 2.14 8.84 -13.15
N PRO A 209 1.95 9.64 -14.21
CA PRO A 209 0.91 10.67 -14.25
C PRO A 209 -0.49 10.07 -14.13
N ALA A 210 -1.42 10.80 -13.51
CA ALA A 210 -2.82 10.39 -13.37
C ALA A 210 -3.45 9.91 -14.69
N PHE A 211 -4.42 9.00 -14.57
CA PHE A 211 -5.20 8.39 -15.63
C PHE A 211 -4.32 7.77 -16.74
N SER A 212 -3.18 7.20 -16.36
CA SER A 212 -2.25 6.56 -17.29
C SER A 212 -2.29 5.04 -17.19
N ILE A 213 -2.03 4.38 -18.31
CA ILE A 213 -1.70 2.96 -18.35
C ILE A 213 -0.18 2.85 -18.51
N ALA A 214 0.49 2.21 -17.56
CA ALA A 214 1.92 1.99 -17.58
C ALA A 214 2.26 0.50 -17.47
N VAL A 215 3.20 0.02 -18.29
CA VAL A 215 3.63 -1.38 -18.30
C VAL A 215 5.14 -1.52 -18.45
N GLY A 216 5.68 -2.67 -18.05
CA GLY A 216 7.05 -3.10 -18.37
C GLY A 216 8.06 -2.95 -17.24
N ASN A 217 9.29 -3.41 -17.51
CA ASN A 217 10.43 -3.32 -16.61
C ASN A 217 11.61 -2.66 -17.34
N PRO A 218 11.93 -1.39 -17.07
CA PRO A 218 11.21 -0.47 -16.18
C PRO A 218 9.89 0.02 -16.80
N ALA A 219 8.90 0.33 -15.96
CA ALA A 219 7.56 0.72 -16.39
C ALA A 219 7.57 2.01 -17.22
N ARG A 220 6.77 2.05 -18.28
CA ARG A 220 6.57 3.23 -19.15
C ARG A 220 5.09 3.41 -19.42
N VAL A 221 4.65 4.67 -19.45
CA VAL A 221 3.30 5.02 -19.90
C VAL A 221 3.18 4.62 -21.37
N VAL A 222 2.20 3.79 -21.69
CA VAL A 222 1.89 3.37 -23.06
C VAL A 222 0.78 4.22 -23.67
N ARG A 223 -0.14 4.70 -22.84
CA ARG A 223 -1.18 5.68 -23.20
C ARG A 223 -1.86 6.23 -21.94
N SER A 224 -2.60 7.31 -22.10
CA SER A 224 -3.59 7.75 -21.12
C SER A 224 -4.95 7.11 -21.37
N LEU A 225 -5.79 7.09 -20.34
CA LEU A 225 -7.21 6.78 -20.47
C LEU A 225 -7.91 7.89 -21.26
N THR A 226 -8.86 7.48 -22.09
CA THR A 226 -9.78 8.40 -22.77
C THR A 226 -10.85 8.90 -21.80
N GLU A 227 -11.52 10.01 -22.12
CA GLU A 227 -12.61 10.52 -21.30
C GLU A 227 -13.74 9.50 -21.10
N ALA A 228 -14.01 8.70 -22.13
CA ALA A 228 -15.01 7.63 -22.08
C ALA A 228 -14.61 6.52 -21.09
N GLU A 229 -13.33 6.14 -21.04
CA GLU A 229 -12.80 5.15 -20.11
C GLU A 229 -12.76 5.64 -18.65
N ILE A 230 -12.51 6.94 -18.43
CA ILE A 230 -12.62 7.55 -17.10
C ILE A 230 -14.08 7.52 -16.61
N GLY A 231 -15.01 7.75 -17.54
CA GLY A 231 -16.45 7.67 -17.30
C GLY A 231 -17.05 8.90 -16.64
N ALA A 232 -18.31 9.22 -16.97
CA ALA A 232 -19.01 10.39 -16.46
C ALA A 232 -19.30 10.31 -14.95
N LYS A 233 -19.50 9.10 -14.39
CA LYS A 233 -19.82 8.90 -12.96
C LYS A 233 -18.67 9.29 -12.03
N ARG A 234 -17.40 9.05 -12.40
CA ARG A 234 -16.23 9.46 -11.60
C ARG A 234 -16.08 10.98 -11.45
N LYS A 235 -16.61 11.78 -12.40
CA LYS A 235 -16.66 13.25 -12.26
C LYS A 235 -17.66 13.73 -11.18
N ALA A 236 -18.64 12.91 -10.79
CA ALA A 236 -19.71 13.29 -9.87
C ALA A 236 -19.54 12.72 -8.45
N SER A 237 -18.74 11.65 -8.28
CA SER A 237 -18.69 10.83 -7.06
C SER A 237 -17.43 11.05 -6.21
N GLN A 238 -17.10 12.30 -5.88
CA GLN A 238 -16.14 12.59 -4.80
C GLN A 238 -16.68 12.25 -3.40
N ASN A 239 -17.92 11.74 -3.28
CA ASN A 239 -18.55 11.36 -2.01
C ASN A 239 -19.65 10.32 -2.28
N THR A 240 -19.43 9.04 -1.95
CA THR A 240 -20.35 8.09 -1.26
C THR A 240 -19.99 6.61 -1.55
N ALA A 241 -20.34 5.74 -0.59
CA ALA A 241 -19.96 4.34 -0.47
C ALA A 241 -20.34 3.48 -1.69
N ARG A 242 -19.32 2.91 -2.35
CA ARG A 242 -19.44 2.09 -3.58
C ARG A 242 -20.07 0.71 -3.38
N PHE A 243 -20.12 0.18 -2.15
CA PHE A 243 -20.55 -1.20 -1.92
C PHE A 243 -22.06 -1.42 -2.19
N GLU A 244 -22.91 -0.43 -1.95
CA GLU A 244 -24.36 -0.55 -2.20
C GLU A 244 -24.70 -0.63 -3.70
N ASP A 245 -23.88 0.01 -4.55
CA ASP A 245 -24.11 0.11 -6.00
C ASP A 245 -23.70 -1.17 -6.77
N VAL A 246 -22.74 -1.93 -6.23
CA VAL A 246 -22.30 -3.22 -6.83
C VAL A 246 -23.32 -4.32 -6.56
N ALA A 247 -23.88 -4.36 -5.34
CA ALA A 247 -24.92 -5.31 -4.96
C ALA A 247 -26.17 -5.18 -5.86
N SER A 248 -26.60 -3.95 -6.15
CA SER A 248 -27.77 -3.68 -7.01
C SER A 248 -27.52 -4.07 -8.48
N THR A 249 -26.28 -3.87 -8.96
CA THR A 249 -25.88 -4.20 -10.34
C THR A 249 -25.72 -5.71 -10.55
N LEU A 250 -25.18 -6.46 -9.58
CA LEU A 250 -25.09 -7.93 -9.66
C LEU A 250 -26.47 -8.60 -9.54
N HIS A 251 -27.38 -8.03 -8.75
CA HIS A 251 -28.75 -8.53 -8.60
C HIS A 251 -29.56 -8.41 -9.90
N THR A 252 -29.26 -7.44 -10.76
CA THR A 252 -29.92 -7.27 -12.07
C THR A 252 -29.36 -8.21 -13.14
N GLN A 253 -28.07 -8.55 -13.10
CA GLN A 253 -27.44 -9.44 -14.07
C GLN A 253 -27.75 -10.93 -13.85
N THR A 254 -28.07 -11.34 -12.62
CA THR A 254 -28.40 -12.74 -12.26
C THR A 254 -29.88 -13.09 -12.39
N LYS A 255 -30.73 -12.12 -12.76
CA LYS A 255 -32.17 -12.29 -13.02
C LYS A 255 -32.56 -12.30 -14.51
N ALA A 256 -31.58 -12.16 -15.41
CA ALA A 256 -31.74 -12.27 -16.87
C ALA A 256 -31.26 -13.65 -17.35
#